data_AF-A0A538U6W9-F1
#
_entry.id   AF-A0A538U6W9-F1
#
_cell.length_a   1.000
_cell.length_b   1.000
_cell.length_c   1.000
_cell.angle_alpha   90.00
_cell.angle_beta   90.00
_cell.angle_gamma   90.00
#
_symmetry.space_group_name_H-M   'P 1'
#
loop_
_entity.id
_entity.type
_entity.pdbx_description
1 polymer ?
#
loop_
_entity_poly.entity_id
_entity_poly.type
_entity_poly.pdbx_seq_one_letter_code
_entity_poly.pdbx_strand_id
1 'polypeptide(L)'
;MGDATRVVARFSDGKVLKGTTQDFFPNRPSFHLLPADGSAAIEIRCKQLKALFFVKTFEGDRRRKDVRGFISAPAETAQGKKIAVRFKDGEIICGYSLSYTSDREGFFIFPADGGSNNLRAYVVTVGTTEVKAGPAAEVMAHRLLGADA
;
A
#
# COMPACT_ATOMS: atom_id res chain seq x y z
N MET A 1 15.80 -0.09 -22.15
CA MET A 1 14.36 -0.30 -21.95
C MET A 1 14.09 -0.02 -20.49
N GLY A 2 13.42 1.09 -20.15
CA GLY A 2 13.25 1.47 -18.75
C GLY A 2 12.45 0.39 -18.00
N ASP A 3 12.91 0.01 -16.81
CA ASP A 3 12.23 -1.02 -16.00
C ASP A 3 10.78 -0.62 -15.76
N ALA A 4 9.85 -1.32 -16.41
CA ALA A 4 8.43 -1.07 -16.25
C ALA A 4 8.02 -1.37 -14.80
N THR A 5 7.38 -0.40 -14.15
CA THR A 5 7.04 -0.52 -12.74
C THR A 5 5.90 -1.52 -12.55
N ARG A 6 6.21 -2.67 -11.94
CA ARG A 6 5.22 -3.71 -11.63
C ARG A 6 4.32 -3.27 -10.50
N VAL A 7 3.02 -3.36 -10.74
CA VAL A 7 1.99 -2.95 -9.79
C VAL A 7 0.86 -3.98 -9.67
N VAL A 8 0.27 -4.01 -8.49
CA VAL A 8 -0.99 -4.70 -8.20
C VAL A 8 -1.99 -3.62 -7.76
N ALA A 9 -2.99 -3.36 -8.60
CA ALA A 9 -4.09 -2.45 -8.30
C ALA A 9 -5.18 -3.24 -7.56
N ARG A 10 -5.42 -2.90 -6.29
CA ARG A 10 -6.53 -3.44 -5.51
C ARG A 10 -7.65 -2.41 -5.43
N PHE A 11 -8.81 -2.80 -5.92
CA PHE A 11 -10.02 -1.99 -5.93
C PHE A 11 -10.75 -2.06 -4.60
N SER A 12 -11.53 -1.03 -4.29
CA SER A 12 -12.35 -0.98 -3.07
C SER A 12 -13.47 -2.02 -3.07
N ASP A 13 -13.82 -2.59 -4.22
CA ASP A 13 -14.80 -3.68 -4.37
C ASP A 13 -14.18 -5.09 -4.25
N GLY A 14 -12.87 -5.18 -3.98
CA GLY A 14 -12.14 -6.44 -3.89
C GLY A 14 -11.54 -6.94 -5.22
N LYS A 15 -11.83 -6.30 -6.36
CA LYS A 15 -11.19 -6.63 -7.64
C LYS A 15 -9.67 -6.40 -7.57
N VAL A 16 -8.91 -7.27 -8.23
CA VAL A 16 -7.45 -7.18 -8.30
C VAL A 16 -7.00 -7.22 -9.75
N LEU A 17 -6.19 -6.25 -10.16
CA LEU A 17 -5.51 -6.25 -11.46
C LEU A 17 -4.01 -6.19 -11.27
N LYS A 18 -3.26 -6.95 -12.07
CA LYS A 18 -1.79 -6.98 -12.06
C LYS A 18 -1.28 -6.50 -13.41
N GLY A 19 -0.18 -5.76 -13.39
CA GLY A 19 0.39 -5.23 -14.62
C GLY A 19 1.54 -4.27 -14.37
N THR A 20 1.81 -3.44 -15.37
CA THR A 20 2.79 -2.38 -15.28
C THR A 20 2.16 -1.03 -15.55
N THR A 21 2.75 0.03 -15.02
CA THR A 21 2.36 1.41 -15.31
C THR A 21 3.60 2.28 -15.50
N GLN A 22 3.46 3.33 -16.30
CA GLN A 22 4.51 4.31 -16.58
C GLN A 22 4.06 5.75 -16.30
N ASP A 23 2.77 5.97 -16.01
CA ASP A 23 2.15 7.29 -15.91
C ASP A 23 1.36 7.50 -14.61
N PHE A 24 1.55 6.64 -13.60
CA PHE A 24 0.97 6.85 -12.28
C PHE A 24 1.61 8.04 -11.57
N PHE A 25 0.79 9.03 -11.22
CA PHE A 25 1.17 10.16 -10.38
C PHE A 25 0.10 10.42 -9.30
N PRO A 26 0.48 10.59 -8.01
CA PRO A 26 -0.46 10.83 -6.91
C PRO A 26 -1.42 12.01 -7.07
N ASN A 27 -1.03 13.01 -7.87
CA ASN A 27 -1.81 14.22 -8.12
C ASN A 27 -2.68 14.12 -9.38
N ARG A 28 -2.70 12.96 -10.06
CA ARG A 28 -3.59 12.70 -11.18
C ARG A 28 -4.76 11.79 -10.76
N PRO A 29 -5.98 12.04 -11.26
CA PRO A 29 -7.16 11.26 -10.87
C PRO A 29 -7.18 9.84 -11.47
N SER A 30 -6.40 9.60 -12.53
CA SER A 30 -6.30 8.31 -13.22
C SER A 30 -4.90 8.07 -13.79
N PHE A 31 -4.64 6.82 -14.17
CA PHE A 31 -3.42 6.34 -14.82
C PHE A 31 -3.75 5.12 -15.68
N HIS A 32 -2.79 4.67 -16.50
CA HIS A 32 -2.96 3.47 -17.32
C HIS A 32 -2.23 2.28 -16.73
N LEU A 33 -2.94 1.15 -16.66
CA LEU A 33 -2.37 -0.16 -16.40
C LEU A 33 -2.21 -0.89 -17.72
N LEU A 34 -1.01 -1.39 -17.98
CA LEU A 34 -0.74 -2.42 -18.98
C LEU A 34 -0.85 -3.79 -18.29
N PRO A 35 -1.94 -4.56 -18.51
CA PRO A 35 -2.18 -5.81 -17.82
C PRO A 35 -1.08 -6.86 -18.05
N ALA A 36 -0.80 -7.67 -17.03
CA ALA A 36 0.22 -8.72 -17.10
C ALA A 36 -0.16 -9.90 -18.02
N ASP A 37 -1.45 -10.04 -18.35
CA ASP A 37 -1.98 -11.06 -19.26
C ASP A 37 -1.87 -10.68 -20.75
N GLY A 38 -1.33 -9.49 -21.06
CA GLY A 38 -1.16 -8.99 -22.43
C GLY A 38 -2.43 -8.38 -23.04
N SER A 39 -3.50 -8.22 -22.26
CA SER A 39 -4.70 -7.52 -22.72
C SER A 39 -4.45 -6.01 -22.93
N ALA A 40 -5.44 -5.34 -23.54
CA ALA A 40 -5.35 -3.92 -23.84
C ALA A 40 -5.17 -3.06 -22.58
N ALA A 41 -4.53 -1.91 -22.73
CA ALA A 41 -4.34 -0.95 -21.65
C ALA A 41 -5.69 -0.55 -21.02
N ILE A 42 -5.73 -0.47 -19.69
CA ILE A 42 -6.92 -0.13 -18.92
C ILE A 42 -6.67 1.18 -18.18
N GLU A 43 -7.54 2.17 -18.38
CA GLU A 43 -7.56 3.36 -17.54
C GLU A 43 -8.14 3.02 -16.16
N ILE A 44 -7.40 3.36 -15.10
CA ILE A 44 -7.82 3.14 -13.72
C ILE A 44 -8.01 4.50 -13.04
N ARG A 45 -9.19 4.72 -12.46
CA ARG A 45 -9.44 5.88 -11.60
C ARG A 45 -8.95 5.60 -10.18
N CYS A 46 -8.07 6.45 -9.66
CA CYS A 46 -7.46 6.29 -8.34
C CYS A 46 -8.52 6.14 -7.22
N LYS A 47 -9.64 6.87 -7.31
CA LYS A 47 -10.74 6.81 -6.32
C LYS A 47 -11.45 5.46 -6.23
N GLN A 48 -11.31 4.60 -7.24
CA GLN A 48 -11.86 3.24 -7.19
C GLN A 48 -10.95 2.27 -6.44
N LEU A 49 -9.69 2.65 -6.25
CA LEU A 49 -8.71 1.81 -5.57
C LEU A 49 -8.84 1.91 -4.06
N LYS A 50 -8.53 0.80 -3.40
CA LYS A 50 -8.09 0.78 -2.01
C LYS A 50 -6.62 1.20 -1.93
N ALA A 51 -5.79 0.60 -2.77
CA ALA A 51 -4.37 0.90 -2.86
C ALA A 51 -3.77 0.39 -4.18
N LEU A 52 -2.67 1.04 -4.59
CA LEU A 52 -1.80 0.57 -5.65
C LEU A 52 -0.49 0.06 -5.02
N PHE A 53 -0.24 -1.24 -5.10
CA PHE A 53 0.95 -1.87 -4.54
C PHE A 53 2.05 -1.98 -5.60
N PHE A 54 3.24 -1.49 -5.28
CA PHE A 54 4.43 -1.60 -6.12
C PHE A 54 5.20 -2.84 -5.68
N VAL A 55 5.36 -3.82 -6.55
CA VAL A 55 5.78 -5.18 -6.16
C VAL A 55 7.08 -5.61 -6.82
N LYS A 56 7.83 -6.48 -6.14
CA LYS A 56 9.03 -7.14 -6.71
C LYS A 56 8.62 -8.21 -7.72
N THR A 57 7.58 -8.99 -7.47
CA THR A 57 7.03 -10.01 -8.39
C THR A 57 5.50 -10.04 -8.31
N PHE A 58 4.82 -10.63 -9.30
CA PHE A 58 3.35 -10.75 -9.29
C PHE A 58 2.86 -11.93 -8.44
N GLU A 59 3.71 -12.93 -8.26
CA GLU A 59 3.44 -14.17 -7.52
C GLU A 59 3.61 -13.95 -6.02
N GLY A 60 4.60 -13.15 -5.62
CA GLY A 60 5.06 -13.05 -4.23
C GLY A 60 5.55 -14.40 -3.70
N ASP A 61 5.65 -14.51 -2.37
CA ASP A 61 5.83 -15.79 -1.69
C ASP A 61 4.61 -16.09 -0.80
N ARG A 62 3.79 -17.05 -1.22
CA ARG A 62 2.56 -17.44 -0.51
C ARG A 62 2.82 -18.14 0.82
N ARG A 63 4.04 -18.66 1.04
CA ARG A 63 4.42 -19.35 2.29
C ARG A 63 4.96 -18.39 3.34
N ARG A 64 5.32 -17.17 2.91
CA ARG A 64 5.89 -16.15 3.77
C ARG A 64 4.77 -15.49 4.57
N LYS A 65 4.96 -15.46 5.89
CA LYS A 65 4.11 -14.69 6.80
C LYS A 65 4.71 -13.29 6.90
N ASP A 66 3.99 -12.27 6.44
CA ASP A 66 4.42 -10.88 6.58
C ASP A 66 4.56 -10.52 8.06
N VAL A 67 5.63 -9.81 8.42
CA VAL A 67 5.84 -9.33 9.79
C VAL A 67 4.78 -8.26 10.04
N ARG A 68 3.93 -8.52 11.02
CA ARG A 68 2.85 -7.61 11.39
C ARG A 68 3.37 -6.51 12.31
N GLY A 69 2.85 -5.29 12.14
CA GLY A 69 3.16 -4.17 13.04
C GLY A 69 4.57 -3.63 12.90
N PHE A 70 5.16 -3.25 14.04
CA PHE A 70 6.47 -2.57 14.12
C PHE A 70 7.52 -3.38 14.91
N ILE A 71 7.38 -4.71 14.95
CA ILE A 71 8.14 -5.63 15.83
C ILE A 71 9.68 -5.48 15.71
N SER A 72 10.18 -4.96 14.59
CA SER A 72 11.62 -4.68 14.40
C SER A 72 11.88 -3.34 13.69
N ALA A 73 11.00 -2.37 13.92
CA ALA A 73 10.96 -1.10 13.19
C ALA A 73 11.41 0.08 14.09
N PRO A 74 12.50 0.80 13.75
CA PRO A 74 12.90 2.01 14.48
C PRO A 74 11.81 3.08 14.46
N ALA A 75 11.80 3.96 15.47
CA ALA A 75 10.78 5.02 15.62
C ALA A 75 10.72 5.96 14.40
N GLU A 76 11.87 6.27 13.81
CA GLU A 76 12.01 7.05 12.59
C GLU A 76 13.01 6.39 11.63
N THR A 77 12.73 6.50 10.34
CA THR A 77 13.62 6.06 9.26
C THR A 77 13.79 7.19 8.25
N ALA A 78 14.73 7.06 7.32
CA ALA A 78 14.77 7.90 6.12
C ALA A 78 13.49 7.83 5.26
N GLN A 79 12.57 6.90 5.56
CA GLN A 79 11.27 6.74 4.90
C GLN A 79 10.12 7.43 5.67
N GLY A 80 10.45 8.17 6.74
CA GLY A 80 9.53 9.03 7.48
C GLY A 80 9.00 8.42 8.77
N LYS A 81 7.83 8.91 9.20
CA LYS A 81 7.20 8.53 10.47
C LYS A 81 6.47 7.19 10.33
N LYS A 82 6.40 6.44 11.43
CA LYS A 82 5.52 5.26 11.52
C LYS A 82 4.09 5.63 11.15
N ILE A 83 3.45 4.77 10.35
CA ILE A 83 2.06 4.90 9.95
C ILE A 83 1.40 3.51 9.98
N ALA A 84 0.19 3.46 10.52
CA ALA A 84 -0.65 2.27 10.53
C ALA A 84 -1.97 2.61 9.83
N VAL A 85 -2.38 1.72 8.94
CA VAL A 85 -3.60 1.87 8.14
C VAL A 85 -4.45 0.64 8.32
N ARG A 86 -5.72 0.83 8.69
CA ARG A 86 -6.77 -0.19 8.60
C ARG A 86 -7.64 0.11 7.39
N PHE A 87 -7.72 -0.85 6.49
CA PHE A 87 -8.55 -0.77 5.29
C PHE A 87 -10.02 -1.11 5.59
N LYS A 88 -10.92 -0.78 4.66
CA LYS A 88 -12.35 -1.10 4.78
C LYS A 88 -12.66 -2.60 4.75
N ASP A 89 -11.79 -3.40 4.13
CA ASP A 89 -11.87 -4.86 4.11
C ASP A 89 -11.24 -5.53 5.35
N GLY A 90 -10.82 -4.74 6.34
CA GLY A 90 -10.23 -5.24 7.59
C GLY A 90 -8.73 -5.54 7.51
N GLU A 91 -8.11 -5.54 6.32
CA GLU A 91 -6.66 -5.70 6.21
C GLU A 91 -5.94 -4.52 6.87
N ILE A 92 -4.73 -4.78 7.39
CA ILE A 92 -3.89 -3.79 8.06
C ILE A 92 -2.53 -3.75 7.40
N ILE A 93 -2.02 -2.54 7.15
CA ILE A 93 -0.64 -2.33 6.73
C ILE A 93 0.05 -1.35 7.68
N CYS A 94 1.26 -1.72 8.10
CA CYS A 94 2.12 -0.90 8.93
C CYS A 94 3.42 -0.60 8.17
N GLY A 95 3.93 0.62 8.35
CA GLY A 95 5.07 1.08 7.58
C GLY A 95 5.46 2.50 7.91
N TYR A 96 6.12 3.15 6.97
CA TYR A 96 6.60 4.52 7.10
C TYR A 96 6.05 5.40 5.99
N SER A 97 5.82 6.68 6.30
CA SER A 97 5.45 7.67 5.29
C SER A 97 6.18 8.99 5.52
N LEU A 98 6.71 9.56 4.43
CA LEU A 98 7.39 10.86 4.41
C LEU A 98 6.42 12.06 4.39
N SER A 99 5.20 11.88 3.88
CA SER A 99 4.31 12.99 3.52
C SER A 99 2.85 12.75 3.86
N TYR A 100 2.57 11.90 4.85
CA TYR A 100 1.20 11.68 5.30
C TYR A 100 0.60 12.99 5.84
N THR A 101 -0.51 13.37 5.23
CA THR A 101 -1.38 14.49 5.60
C THR A 101 -2.81 14.04 5.33
N SER A 102 -3.73 14.35 6.24
CA SER A 102 -5.10 13.80 6.22
C SER A 102 -6.01 14.41 5.15
N ASP A 103 -5.58 15.51 4.52
CA ASP A 103 -6.29 16.25 3.48
C ASP A 103 -6.04 15.71 2.06
N ARG A 104 -5.05 14.82 1.87
CA ARG A 104 -4.72 14.24 0.56
C ARG A 104 -5.60 13.04 0.20
N GLU A 105 -5.85 12.88 -1.11
CA GLU A 105 -6.58 11.73 -1.65
C GLU A 105 -5.89 10.38 -1.37
N GLY A 106 -4.58 10.42 -1.14
CA GLY A 106 -3.78 9.26 -0.77
C GLY A 106 -2.33 9.62 -0.47
N PHE A 107 -1.57 8.63 -0.04
CA PHE A 107 -0.18 8.78 0.38
C PHE A 107 0.62 7.50 0.15
N PHE A 108 1.94 7.64 0.05
CA PHE A 108 2.82 6.47 0.00
C PHE A 108 3.08 5.92 1.40
N ILE A 109 3.05 4.60 1.51
CA ILE A 109 3.55 3.84 2.64
C ILE A 109 4.66 2.89 2.17
N PHE A 110 5.75 2.86 2.92
CA PHE A 110 6.82 1.88 2.78
C PHE A 110 6.63 0.81 3.86
N PRO A 111 6.32 -0.45 3.51
CA PRO A 111 6.05 -1.49 4.50
C PRO A 111 7.15 -1.61 5.54
N ALA A 112 6.79 -1.77 6.81
CA ALA A 112 7.75 -1.93 7.90
C ALA A 112 8.55 -3.24 7.76
N ASP A 113 7.99 -4.20 7.03
CA ASP A 113 8.61 -5.47 6.72
C ASP A 113 9.50 -5.36 5.46
N GLY A 114 10.81 -5.24 5.68
CA GLY A 114 11.80 -5.14 4.59
C GLY A 114 11.88 -6.38 3.68
N GLY A 115 11.41 -7.54 4.14
CA GLY A 115 11.32 -8.76 3.33
C GLY A 115 10.03 -8.87 2.51
N SER A 116 9.10 -7.91 2.64
CA SER A 116 7.84 -7.94 1.90
C SER A 116 8.07 -7.92 0.38
N ASN A 117 7.14 -8.53 -0.38
CA ASN A 117 7.08 -8.37 -1.82
C ASN A 117 6.69 -6.93 -2.22
N ASN A 118 6.00 -6.22 -1.33
CA ASN A 118 5.61 -4.83 -1.53
C ASN A 118 6.81 -3.91 -1.27
N LEU A 119 7.26 -3.21 -2.30
CA LEU A 119 8.31 -2.18 -2.21
C LEU A 119 7.77 -0.90 -1.56
N ARG A 120 6.57 -0.51 -1.98
CA ARG A 120 5.77 0.58 -1.43
C ARG A 120 4.32 0.40 -1.86
N ALA A 121 3.40 1.07 -1.21
CA ALA A 121 2.02 1.17 -1.67
C ALA A 121 1.57 2.62 -1.69
N TYR A 122 0.81 3.01 -2.71
CA TYR A 122 0.03 4.23 -2.66
C TYR A 122 -1.35 3.87 -2.08
N VAL A 123 -1.58 4.28 -0.84
CA VAL A 123 -2.84 4.07 -0.12
C VAL A 123 -3.81 5.17 -0.52
N VAL A 124 -5.02 4.79 -0.92
CA VAL A 124 -6.09 5.74 -1.23
C VAL A 124 -6.94 5.93 0.01
N THR A 125 -7.06 7.17 0.49
CA THR A 125 -7.68 7.50 1.78
C THR A 125 -9.13 7.00 1.86
N VAL A 126 -9.89 7.06 0.75
CA VAL A 126 -11.28 6.57 0.72
C VAL A 126 -11.41 5.05 0.91
N GLY A 127 -10.35 4.28 0.71
CA GLY A 127 -10.29 2.84 0.97
C GLY A 127 -9.97 2.48 2.43
N THR A 128 -9.75 3.48 3.29
CA THR A 128 -9.34 3.29 4.69
C THR A 128 -10.49 3.53 5.68
N THR A 129 -10.39 2.93 6.86
CA THR A 129 -11.28 3.20 8.01
C THR A 129 -10.56 3.95 9.12
N GLU A 130 -9.26 3.71 9.28
CA GLU A 130 -8.45 4.38 10.29
C GLU A 130 -7.01 4.51 9.77
N VAL A 131 -6.43 5.70 9.96
CA VAL A 131 -5.01 5.98 9.67
C VAL A 131 -4.42 6.69 10.88
N LYS A 132 -3.33 6.17 11.43
CA LYS A 132 -2.60 6.76 12.57
C LYS A 132 -1.13 6.89 12.24
N ALA A 133 -0.50 7.96 12.73
CA ALA A 133 0.91 8.26 12.51
C ALA A 133 1.66 8.45 13.84
N GLY A 134 2.98 8.25 13.82
CA GLY A 134 3.85 8.38 14.98
C GLY A 134 3.49 7.40 16.10
N PRO A 135 3.54 7.80 17.38
CA PRO A 135 3.21 6.92 18.52
C PRO A 135 1.80 6.32 18.44
N ALA A 136 0.83 7.05 17.89
CA ALA A 136 -0.53 6.54 17.72
C ALA A 136 -0.62 5.38 16.71
N ALA A 137 0.32 5.30 15.75
CA ALA A 137 0.42 4.17 14.83
C ALA A 137 0.80 2.87 15.56
N GLU A 138 1.74 2.95 16.51
CA GLU A 138 2.16 1.81 17.32
C GLU A 138 1.01 1.31 18.20
N VAL A 139 0.32 2.22 18.89
CA VAL A 139 -0.86 1.89 19.71
C VAL A 139 -1.94 1.20 18.87
N MET A 140 -2.23 1.73 17.68
CA MET A 140 -3.18 1.13 16.75
C MET A 140 -2.73 -0.26 16.31
N ALA A 141 -1.47 -0.42 15.92
CA ALA A 141 -0.92 -1.71 15.51
C ALA A 141 -1.03 -2.74 16.65
N HIS A 142 -0.59 -2.41 17.87
CA HIS A 142 -0.70 -3.33 19.02
C HIS A 142 -2.14 -3.73 19.31
N ARG A 143 -3.08 -2.76 19.31
CA ARG A 143 -4.50 -3.03 19.54
C ARG A 143 -5.07 -3.99 18.50
N LEU A 144 -4.79 -3.75 17.22
CA LEU A 144 -5.36 -4.56 16.15
C LEU A 144 -4.71 -5.94 16.04
N LEU A 145 -3.42 -6.05 16.36
CA LEU A 145 -2.71 -7.33 16.35
C LEU A 145 -3.01 -8.20 17.57
N GLY A 146 -3.29 -7.58 18.72
CA GLY A 146 -3.70 -8.28 19.94
C GLY A 146 -5.18 -8.64 19.99
N ALA A 147 -6.03 -8.00 19.18
CA ALA A 147 -7.45 -8.34 19.07
C ALA A 147 -7.72 -9.59 18.19
N ASP A 148 -6.73 -10.01 17.41
CA ASP A 148 -6.77 -11.22 16.56
C ASP A 148 -6.12 -12.45 17.23
N ALA A 149 -5.85 -12.39 18.55
CA ALA A 149 -5.20 -13.45 19.33
C ALA A 149 -6.18 -14.21 20.22
#